data_AF-A0A7G9FCX2-F1
#
_entry.id   AF-A0A7G9FCX2-F1
#
_cell.length_a   1.000
_cell.length_b   1.000
_cell.length_c   1.000
_cell.angle_alpha   90.00
_cell.angle_beta   90.00
_cell.angle_gamma   90.00
#
_symmetry.space_group_name_H-M   'P 1'
#
loop_
_entity.id
_entity.type
_entity.pdbx_description
1 polymer ?
#
loop_
_entity_poly.entity_id
_entity_poly.type
_entity_poly.pdbx_seq_one_letter_code
_entity_poly.pdbx_strand_id
1 'polypeptide(L)'
;MMIPVVIAEDEKQIRDGIVKIIPWHDLGFEVKGAVSNGTEALDLLRTIGDESLLITDIRMPKMDGISLLKAVRKEELPVKVLIISGYDDFAYAREVIKYGGADYLIKPVSEEELEKALGDIKKAFESENEKKLLPSLRLPQDKTTVMDDTFMHTIESYVYKNYQHAISIADVSNLVNLSENYFSHLFKQLSGETFTHYLNKVRISKSCRLLEKGNLKIYEIAEQVGFTNYKYFNSIFKKITGQSPTKYKSAIREI
;
A
#
# COMPACT_ATOMS: atom_id res chain seq x y z
N MET A 1 -24.03 -3.22 16.66
CA MET A 1 -23.62 -1.91 17.20
C MET A 1 -23.27 -1.03 16.01
N MET A 2 -23.62 0.26 16.03
CA MET A 2 -23.24 1.18 14.95
C MET A 2 -21.93 1.88 15.32
N ILE A 3 -20.99 1.95 14.38
CA ILE A 3 -19.69 2.58 14.58
C ILE A 3 -19.81 4.09 14.27
N PRO A 4 -19.52 4.99 15.21
CA PRO A 4 -19.50 6.43 14.96
C PRO A 4 -18.48 6.82 13.88
N VAL A 5 -18.86 7.72 12.98
CA VAL A 5 -17.99 8.25 11.91
C VAL A 5 -17.90 9.77 12.02
N VAL A 6 -16.68 10.30 11.97
CA VAL A 6 -16.40 11.73 11.77
C VAL A 6 -15.76 11.92 10.41
N ILE A 7 -16.27 12.87 9.62
CA ILE A 7 -15.73 13.19 8.29
C ILE A 7 -15.10 14.58 8.33
N ALA A 8 -13.84 14.69 7.93
CA ALA A 8 -13.09 15.95 7.84
C ALA A 8 -12.65 16.19 6.40
N GLU A 9 -13.26 17.16 5.73
CA GLU A 9 -13.03 17.45 4.31
C GLU A 9 -13.34 18.93 4.11
N ASP A 10 -12.41 19.74 3.60
CA ASP A 10 -12.60 21.19 3.52
C ASP A 10 -13.50 21.58 2.34
N GLU A 11 -13.45 20.83 1.25
CA GLU A 11 -14.33 21.01 0.09
C GLU A 11 -15.77 20.59 0.39
N LYS A 12 -16.66 21.57 0.58
CA LYS A 12 -18.07 21.32 0.93
C LYS A 12 -18.78 20.35 -0.01
N GLN A 13 -18.51 20.43 -1.32
CA GLN A 13 -19.16 19.56 -2.30
C GLN A 13 -18.73 18.09 -2.13
N ILE A 14 -17.44 17.85 -1.90
CA ILE A 14 -16.89 16.50 -1.66
C ILE A 14 -17.42 15.96 -0.33
N ARG A 15 -17.37 16.78 0.73
CA ARG A 15 -17.87 16.43 2.06
C ARG A 15 -19.35 16.04 2.02
N ASP A 16 -20.19 16.87 1.41
CA ASP A 16 -21.62 16.59 1.27
C ASP A 16 -21.88 15.35 0.39
N GLY A 17 -21.05 15.12 -0.62
CA GLY A 17 -21.10 13.94 -1.47
C GLY A 17 -20.85 12.66 -0.67
N ILE A 18 -19.76 12.59 0.08
CA ILE A 18 -19.42 11.44 0.95
C ILE A 18 -20.54 11.15 1.94
N VAL A 19 -21.10 12.19 2.57
CA VAL A 19 -22.19 12.03 3.54
C VAL A 19 -23.47 11.45 2.90
N LYS A 20 -23.80 11.87 1.67
CA LYS A 20 -25.09 11.55 1.03
C LYS A 20 -25.09 10.27 0.19
N ILE A 21 -23.96 9.96 -0.45
CA ILE A 21 -23.88 8.85 -1.41
C ILE A 21 -23.80 7.52 -0.68
N ILE A 22 -23.05 7.48 0.43
CA ILE A 22 -22.78 6.23 1.13
C ILE A 22 -23.95 5.82 2.03
N PRO A 23 -24.43 4.56 1.94
CA PRO A 23 -25.49 4.03 2.80
C PRO A 23 -24.94 3.65 4.18
N TRP A 24 -24.53 4.65 4.97
CA TRP A 24 -23.82 4.47 6.25
C TRP A 24 -24.49 3.47 7.20
N HIS A 25 -25.82 3.55 7.33
CA HIS A 25 -26.57 2.71 8.27
C HIS A 25 -26.54 1.24 7.86
N ASP A 26 -26.68 0.95 6.57
CA ASP A 26 -26.63 -0.42 6.03
C ASP A 26 -25.24 -1.02 6.18
N LEU A 27 -24.21 -0.17 6.10
CA LEU A 27 -22.82 -0.56 6.37
C LEU A 27 -22.51 -0.67 7.87
N GLY A 28 -23.42 -0.29 8.77
CA GLY A 28 -23.23 -0.38 10.23
C GLY A 28 -22.47 0.80 10.85
N PHE A 29 -22.49 1.95 10.18
CA PHE A 29 -21.83 3.19 10.58
C PHE A 29 -22.85 4.31 10.81
N GLU A 30 -22.50 5.28 11.65
CA GLU A 30 -23.33 6.46 11.92
C GLU A 30 -22.48 7.73 11.87
N VAL A 31 -22.78 8.65 10.94
CA VAL A 31 -22.07 9.93 10.84
C VAL A 31 -22.46 10.84 11.99
N LYS A 32 -21.54 11.07 12.94
CA LYS A 32 -21.73 11.98 14.08
C LYS A 32 -21.41 13.44 13.75
N GLY A 33 -20.60 13.68 12.72
CA GLY A 33 -20.30 15.02 12.26
C GLY A 33 -19.48 15.05 10.98
N ALA A 34 -19.70 16.10 10.18
CA ALA A 34 -18.93 16.41 8.99
C ALA A 34 -18.41 17.84 9.08
N VAL A 35 -17.09 18.00 9.17
CA VAL A 35 -16.39 19.26 9.46
C VAL A 35 -15.37 19.59 8.38
N SER A 36 -14.86 20.82 8.40
CA SER A 36 -14.00 21.36 7.32
C SER A 36 -12.50 21.40 7.65
N ASN A 37 -12.10 20.94 8.83
CA ASN A 37 -10.71 20.97 9.27
C ASN A 37 -10.43 19.97 10.39
N GLY A 38 -9.14 19.67 10.59
CA GLY A 38 -8.74 18.69 11.60
C GLY A 38 -8.96 19.12 13.04
N THR A 39 -8.96 20.43 13.35
CA THR A 39 -9.20 20.90 14.73
C THR A 39 -10.62 20.56 15.18
N GLU A 40 -11.61 20.89 14.36
CA GLU A 40 -13.02 20.55 14.62
C GLU A 40 -13.24 19.03 14.65
N ALA A 41 -12.53 18.29 13.81
CA ALA A 41 -12.62 16.83 13.79
C ALA A 41 -12.08 16.21 15.08
N LEU A 42 -10.94 16.69 15.57
CA LEU A 42 -10.33 16.24 16.83
C LEU A 42 -11.26 16.52 18.02
N ASP A 43 -11.88 17.70 18.06
CA ASP A 43 -12.83 18.04 19.11
C ASP A 43 -14.06 17.13 19.12
N LEU A 44 -14.60 16.78 17.94
CA LEU A 44 -15.68 15.79 17.83
C LEU A 44 -15.25 14.38 18.26
N LEU A 45 -14.03 13.95 17.90
CA LEU A 45 -13.55 12.62 18.31
C LEU A 45 -13.40 12.52 19.83
N ARG A 46 -12.96 13.60 20.49
CA ARG A 46 -12.88 13.67 21.96
C ARG A 46 -14.23 13.56 22.64
N THR A 47 -15.30 14.08 22.05
CA THR A 47 -16.66 13.98 22.63
C THR A 47 -17.27 12.59 22.48
N ILE A 48 -16.84 11.83 21.47
CA ILE A 48 -17.31 10.44 21.26
C ILE A 48 -16.71 9.50 22.32
N GLY A 49 -15.40 9.57 22.55
CA GLY A 49 -14.71 8.81 23.61
C GLY A 49 -14.59 7.29 23.41
N ASP A 50 -15.50 6.68 22.63
CA ASP A 50 -15.52 5.26 22.28
C ASP A 50 -14.90 4.99 20.90
N GLU A 51 -14.80 3.70 20.54
CA GLU A 51 -14.31 3.24 19.23
C GLU A 51 -15.04 3.92 18.07
N SER A 52 -14.30 4.62 17.21
CA SER A 52 -14.87 5.38 16.10
C SER A 52 -13.99 5.37 14.84
N LEU A 53 -14.58 5.76 13.72
CA LEU A 53 -13.88 5.95 12.45
C LEU A 53 -13.75 7.45 12.15
N LEU A 54 -12.56 7.88 11.80
CA LEU A 54 -12.29 9.18 11.18
C LEU A 54 -12.04 8.99 9.69
N ILE A 55 -12.77 9.70 8.85
CA ILE A 55 -12.46 9.85 7.42
C ILE A 55 -11.94 11.26 7.21
N THR A 56 -10.75 11.44 6.66
CA THR A 56 -10.15 12.77 6.54
C THR A 56 -9.47 13.01 5.20
N ASP A 57 -9.63 14.20 4.63
CA ASP A 57 -8.64 14.70 3.69
C ASP A 57 -7.33 14.96 4.42
N ILE A 58 -6.23 14.89 3.70
CA ILE A 58 -4.95 15.37 4.16
C ILE A 58 -4.95 16.90 4.17
N ARG A 59 -5.21 17.55 3.03
CA ARG A 59 -5.00 19.00 2.95
C ARG A 59 -6.25 19.72 3.40
N MET A 60 -6.19 20.31 4.58
CA MET A 60 -7.27 21.10 5.15
C MET A 60 -6.71 22.33 5.88
N PRO A 61 -7.46 23.43 5.99
CA PRO A 61 -7.05 24.59 6.77
C PRO A 61 -6.98 24.27 8.27
N LYS A 62 -6.28 25.11 9.04
CA LYS A 62 -6.05 25.01 10.51
C LYS A 62 -5.23 23.78 10.96
N MET A 63 -5.69 22.58 10.62
CA MET A 63 -5.02 21.31 10.93
C MET A 63 -5.24 20.34 9.77
N ASP A 64 -4.14 19.90 9.17
CA ASP A 64 -4.13 18.88 8.11
C ASP A 64 -4.40 17.46 8.68
N GLY A 65 -4.80 16.53 7.81
CA GLY A 65 -5.16 15.15 8.20
C GLY A 65 -4.02 14.37 8.84
N ILE A 66 -2.75 14.72 8.54
CA ILE A 66 -1.58 14.07 9.15
C ILE A 66 -1.35 14.58 10.57
N SER A 67 -1.48 15.89 10.78
CA SER A 67 -1.41 16.53 12.10
C SER A 67 -2.56 16.05 12.98
N LEU A 68 -3.75 15.87 12.39
CA LEU A 68 -4.90 15.25 13.05
C LEU A 68 -4.59 13.79 13.46
N LEU A 69 -4.09 12.96 12.56
CA LEU A 69 -3.69 11.57 12.87
C LEU A 69 -2.68 11.53 14.02
N LYS A 70 -1.67 12.42 14.00
CA LYS A 70 -0.68 12.55 15.08
C LYS A 70 -1.33 12.91 16.41
N ALA A 71 -2.27 13.85 16.42
CA ALA A 71 -2.98 14.28 17.63
C ALA A 71 -3.85 13.13 18.19
N VAL A 72 -4.63 12.46 17.34
CA VAL A 72 -5.45 11.29 17.70
C VAL A 72 -4.60 10.20 18.34
N ARG A 73 -3.43 9.89 17.76
CA ARG A 73 -2.51 8.88 18.31
C ARG A 73 -1.82 9.33 19.59
N LYS A 74 -1.45 10.61 19.69
CA LYS A 74 -0.83 11.20 20.89
C LYS A 74 -1.78 11.20 22.09
N GLU A 75 -3.07 11.39 21.84
CA GLU A 75 -4.14 11.36 22.85
C GLU A 75 -4.68 9.95 23.10
N GLU A 76 -4.11 8.93 22.45
CA GLU A 76 -4.51 7.52 22.57
C GLU A 76 -6.01 7.29 22.33
N LEU A 77 -6.62 8.10 21.45
CA LEU A 77 -8.05 7.97 21.14
C LEU A 77 -8.28 6.67 20.35
N PRO A 78 -9.34 5.89 20.66
CA PRO A 78 -9.65 4.60 20.03
C PRO A 78 -10.23 4.77 18.62
N VAL A 79 -9.52 5.47 17.74
CA VAL A 79 -10.02 5.91 16.43
C VAL A 79 -9.24 5.20 15.32
N LYS A 80 -9.95 4.45 14.47
CA LYS A 80 -9.42 4.02 13.17
C LYS A 80 -9.53 5.19 12.21
N VAL A 81 -8.52 5.38 11.37
CA VAL A 81 -8.45 6.53 10.46
C VAL A 81 -8.48 6.02 9.02
N LEU A 82 -9.23 6.68 8.16
CA LEU A 82 -9.24 6.48 6.72
C LEU A 82 -8.91 7.82 6.07
N ILE A 83 -7.81 7.86 5.32
CA ILE A 83 -7.37 9.08 4.66
C ILE A 83 -7.79 9.04 3.20
N ILE A 84 -8.39 10.11 2.71
CA ILE A 84 -8.77 10.28 1.30
C ILE A 84 -7.93 11.42 0.74
N SER A 85 -7.13 11.23 -0.32
CA SER A 85 -6.32 12.34 -0.82
C SER A 85 -6.00 12.29 -2.30
N GLY A 86 -5.67 13.44 -2.89
CA GLY A 86 -5.27 13.55 -4.29
C GLY A 86 -3.97 12.80 -4.64
N TYR A 87 -3.81 12.52 -5.93
CA TYR A 87 -2.86 11.57 -6.53
C TYR A 87 -1.34 11.81 -6.31
N ASP A 88 -0.89 12.76 -5.49
CA ASP A 88 0.48 13.27 -5.66
C ASP A 88 1.29 13.54 -4.39
N ASP A 89 1.07 12.81 -3.29
CA ASP A 89 1.81 13.12 -2.07
C ASP A 89 2.29 11.92 -1.24
N PHE A 90 3.36 11.34 -1.77
CA PHE A 90 4.21 10.35 -1.11
C PHE A 90 4.66 10.74 0.30
N ALA A 91 4.87 12.04 0.55
CA ALA A 91 5.33 12.49 1.86
C ALA A 91 4.31 12.17 2.95
N TYR A 92 3.03 12.30 2.64
CA TYR A 92 1.98 12.01 3.59
C TYR A 92 1.75 10.53 3.79
N ALA A 93 1.74 9.73 2.72
CA ALA A 93 1.52 8.30 2.84
C ALA A 93 2.60 7.61 3.71
N ARG A 94 3.85 8.09 3.66
CA ARG A 94 4.91 7.68 4.61
C ARG A 94 4.58 8.00 6.06
N GLU A 95 4.07 9.20 6.33
CA GLU A 95 3.67 9.59 7.69
C GLU A 95 2.50 8.73 8.18
N VAL A 96 1.52 8.42 7.33
CA VAL A 96 0.38 7.56 7.66
C VAL A 96 0.83 6.17 8.13
N ILE A 97 1.74 5.54 7.38
CA ILE A 97 2.30 4.22 7.71
C ILE A 97 3.09 4.28 9.03
N LYS A 98 3.86 5.36 9.24
CA LYS A 98 4.63 5.56 10.48
C LYS A 98 3.75 5.60 11.74
N TYR A 99 2.53 6.12 11.63
CA TYR A 99 1.57 6.19 12.73
C TYR A 99 0.62 4.97 12.81
N GLY A 100 0.85 3.95 11.97
CA GLY A 100 0.49 2.56 12.23
C GLY A 100 -0.99 2.27 12.44
N GLY A 101 -1.89 2.91 11.70
CA GLY A 101 -3.32 2.63 11.88
C GLY A 101 -4.27 3.48 11.05
N ALA A 102 -3.89 3.86 9.83
CA ALA A 102 -4.85 4.43 8.90
C ALA A 102 -4.84 3.71 7.56
N ASP A 103 -6.03 3.43 7.04
CA ASP A 103 -6.24 3.04 5.65
C ASP A 103 -6.23 4.29 4.76
N TYR A 104 -6.01 4.10 3.46
CA TYR A 104 -5.78 5.20 2.53
C TYR A 104 -6.45 4.98 1.17
N LEU A 105 -7.16 6.00 0.68
CA LEU A 105 -7.82 6.06 -0.62
C LEU A 105 -7.34 7.27 -1.43
N ILE A 106 -7.32 7.11 -2.74
CA ILE A 106 -6.85 8.14 -3.67
C ILE A 106 -8.05 8.80 -4.37
N LYS A 107 -8.11 10.13 -4.37
CA LYS A 107 -9.09 10.91 -5.14
C LYS A 107 -8.73 10.81 -6.65
N PRO A 108 -9.72 10.64 -7.55
CA PRO A 108 -11.15 10.52 -7.28
C PRO A 108 -11.49 9.15 -6.67
N VAL A 109 -12.23 9.16 -5.56
CA VAL A 109 -12.66 7.92 -4.89
C VAL A 109 -14.01 7.50 -5.47
N SER A 110 -14.10 6.27 -5.96
CA SER A 110 -15.39 5.67 -6.35
C SER A 110 -16.17 5.18 -5.14
N GLU A 111 -17.50 5.11 -5.27
CA GLU A 111 -18.39 4.55 -4.24
C GLU A 111 -17.97 3.12 -3.86
N GLU A 112 -17.71 2.26 -4.85
CA GLU A 112 -17.26 0.88 -4.66
C GLU A 112 -15.96 0.78 -3.86
N GLU A 113 -14.97 1.64 -4.14
CA GLU A 113 -13.70 1.66 -3.40
C GLU A 113 -13.90 2.06 -1.94
N LEU A 114 -14.76 3.06 -1.70
CA LEU A 114 -15.06 3.53 -0.34
C LEU A 114 -15.84 2.46 0.43
N GLU A 115 -16.86 1.84 -0.17
CA GLU A 115 -17.62 0.75 0.46
C GLU A 115 -16.73 -0.44 0.80
N LYS A 116 -15.83 -0.83 -0.10
CA LYS A 116 -14.88 -1.92 0.15
C LYS A 116 -13.98 -1.59 1.35
N ALA A 117 -13.40 -0.39 1.38
CA ALA A 117 -12.56 0.05 2.49
C ALA A 117 -13.33 0.07 3.82
N LEU A 118 -14.56 0.57 3.83
CA LEU A 118 -15.44 0.56 5.00
C LEU A 118 -15.77 -0.88 5.46
N GLY A 119 -15.98 -1.80 4.52
CA GLY A 119 -16.22 -3.21 4.81
C GLY A 119 -15.03 -3.89 5.48
N ASP A 120 -13.81 -3.61 5.03
CA ASP A 120 -12.60 -4.17 5.63
C ASP A 120 -12.31 -3.55 7.01
N ILE A 121 -12.53 -2.24 7.16
CA ILE A 121 -12.46 -1.53 8.45
C ILE A 121 -13.48 -2.10 9.45
N LYS A 122 -14.71 -2.39 9.01
CA LYS A 122 -15.74 -2.99 9.86
C LYS A 122 -15.31 -4.35 10.40
N LYS A 123 -14.79 -5.24 9.55
CA LYS A 123 -14.22 -6.53 9.99
C LYS A 123 -13.09 -6.34 11.00
N ALA A 124 -12.27 -5.29 10.84
CA ALA A 124 -11.22 -4.96 11.79
C ALA A 124 -11.77 -4.57 13.17
N PHE A 125 -12.85 -3.78 13.23
CA PHE A 125 -13.56 -3.49 14.50
C PHE A 125 -14.18 -4.75 15.12
N GLU A 126 -14.74 -5.63 14.31
CA GLU A 126 -15.37 -6.88 14.78
C GLU A 126 -14.33 -7.87 15.31
N SER A 127 -13.19 -8.02 14.63
CA SER A 127 -12.11 -8.94 15.02
C SER A 127 -11.23 -8.45 16.18
N GLU A 128 -11.14 -7.13 16.40
CA GLU A 128 -10.47 -6.57 17.59
C GLU A 128 -11.30 -6.77 18.87
N ASN A 129 -12.63 -6.88 18.77
CA ASN A 129 -13.49 -7.24 19.90
C ASN A 129 -13.22 -8.67 20.42
N GLU A 130 -12.78 -9.60 19.58
CA GLU A 130 -12.36 -10.95 20.01
C GLU A 130 -10.95 -10.97 20.64
N LYS A 131 -10.10 -9.99 20.35
CA LYS A 131 -8.68 -9.94 20.79
C LYS A 131 -8.42 -9.08 22.03
N LYS A 132 -9.43 -8.49 22.67
CA LYS A 132 -9.35 -7.67 23.91
C LYS A 132 -8.74 -8.38 25.15
N LEU A 133 -8.15 -9.57 25.02
CA LEU A 133 -7.60 -10.38 26.12
C LEU A 133 -6.06 -10.29 26.34
N LEU A 134 -5.27 -9.51 25.58
CA LEU A 134 -3.82 -9.36 25.85
C LEU A 134 -3.29 -7.92 25.63
N PRO A 135 -2.46 -7.35 26.54
CA PRO A 135 -1.91 -5.99 26.38
C PRO A 135 -0.64 -5.89 25.51
N SER A 136 -0.71 -4.96 24.55
CA SER A 136 0.27 -4.02 23.96
C SER A 136 1.78 -4.33 23.80
N LEU A 137 2.29 -4.04 22.59
CA LEU A 137 3.71 -3.81 22.31
C LEU A 137 3.97 -2.34 21.91
N ARG A 138 4.92 -1.69 22.59
CA ARG A 138 5.43 -0.33 22.29
C ARG A 138 6.35 -0.34 21.06
N LEU A 139 6.40 0.77 20.31
CA LEU A 139 7.42 0.98 19.26
C LEU A 139 8.36 2.17 19.59
N PRO A 140 9.69 2.05 19.34
CA PRO A 140 10.67 3.11 19.61
C PRO A 140 10.72 4.19 18.52
N GLN A 141 11.13 5.40 18.91
CA GLN A 141 11.28 6.58 18.07
C GLN A 141 12.71 6.74 17.53
N ASP A 142 12.88 6.49 16.22
CA ASP A 142 13.82 7.08 15.24
C ASP A 142 13.93 6.10 14.05
N LYS A 143 13.19 6.31 12.95
CA LYS A 143 12.94 5.25 11.94
C LYS A 143 12.90 5.65 10.46
N THR A 144 13.08 6.93 10.11
CA THR A 144 12.66 7.42 8.78
C THR A 144 13.44 6.80 7.60
N THR A 145 14.77 6.72 7.67
CA THR A 145 15.59 6.04 6.63
C THR A 145 15.46 4.51 6.73
N VAL A 146 15.33 4.00 7.95
CA VAL A 146 15.24 2.56 8.23
C VAL A 146 13.97 1.95 7.64
N MET A 147 12.87 2.72 7.54
CA MET A 147 11.57 2.23 7.06
C MET A 147 11.52 2.06 5.54
N ASP A 148 12.09 3.01 4.77
CA ASP A 148 12.20 2.89 3.30
C ASP A 148 13.12 1.71 2.94
N ASP A 149 14.24 1.57 3.65
CA ASP A 149 15.13 0.42 3.53
C ASP A 149 14.43 -0.89 3.93
N THR A 150 13.63 -0.90 5.00
CA THR A 150 12.90 -2.10 5.44
C THR A 150 11.83 -2.51 4.44
N PHE A 151 11.08 -1.55 3.87
CA PHE A 151 10.11 -1.81 2.81
C PHE A 151 10.80 -2.44 1.59
N MET A 152 11.80 -1.75 1.04
CA MET A 152 12.50 -2.24 -0.14
C MET A 152 13.16 -3.59 0.16
N HIS A 153 13.89 -3.73 1.26
CA HIS A 153 14.52 -4.99 1.65
C HIS A 153 13.52 -6.13 1.81
N THR A 154 12.31 -5.87 2.33
CA THR A 154 11.25 -6.88 2.43
C THR A 154 10.81 -7.36 1.05
N ILE A 155 10.56 -6.43 0.12
CA ILE A 155 10.19 -6.74 -1.26
C ILE A 155 11.33 -7.46 -1.99
N GLU A 156 12.56 -6.97 -1.89
CA GLU A 156 13.74 -7.58 -2.52
C GLU A 156 13.98 -9.00 -2.00
N SER A 157 13.89 -9.21 -0.68
CA SER A 157 14.05 -10.53 -0.05
C SER A 157 12.97 -11.50 -0.51
N TYR A 158 11.71 -11.05 -0.58
CA TYR A 158 10.60 -11.85 -1.07
C TYR A 158 10.79 -12.22 -2.54
N VAL A 159 11.11 -11.25 -3.40
CA VAL A 159 11.36 -11.50 -4.83
C VAL A 159 12.55 -12.44 -5.02
N TYR A 160 13.65 -12.24 -4.30
CA TYR A 160 14.83 -13.09 -4.42
C TYR A 160 14.55 -14.56 -4.05
N LYS A 161 13.66 -14.81 -3.08
CA LYS A 161 13.26 -16.15 -2.67
C LYS A 161 12.23 -16.77 -3.61
N ASN A 162 11.40 -15.96 -4.28
CA ASN A 162 10.21 -16.44 -4.98
C ASN A 162 10.17 -16.15 -6.49
N TYR A 163 11.18 -15.51 -7.09
CA TYR A 163 11.16 -15.04 -8.49
C TYR A 163 10.81 -16.12 -9.53
N GLN A 164 11.07 -17.38 -9.22
CA GLN A 164 10.80 -18.53 -10.09
C GLN A 164 9.30 -18.82 -10.25
N HIS A 165 8.47 -18.35 -9.32
CA HIS A 165 7.03 -18.56 -9.32
C HIS A 165 6.28 -17.33 -9.83
N ALA A 166 4.98 -17.47 -10.09
CA ALA A 166 4.12 -16.34 -10.35
C ALA A 166 4.09 -15.42 -9.12
N ILE A 167 4.36 -14.13 -9.33
CA ILE A 167 4.25 -13.09 -8.31
C ILE A 167 3.38 -11.99 -8.91
N SER A 168 2.22 -11.78 -8.31
CA SER A 168 1.28 -10.72 -8.65
C SER A 168 1.52 -9.48 -7.79
N ILE A 169 0.91 -8.36 -8.16
CA ILE A 169 0.89 -7.15 -7.33
C ILE A 169 0.14 -7.42 -6.02
N ALA A 170 -0.97 -8.17 -6.05
CA ALA A 170 -1.69 -8.58 -4.84
C ALA A 170 -0.78 -9.28 -3.83
N ASP A 171 0.07 -10.21 -4.26
CA ASP A 171 0.97 -10.96 -3.36
C ASP A 171 1.92 -10.03 -2.60
N VAL A 172 2.58 -9.13 -3.33
CA VAL A 172 3.55 -8.20 -2.74
C VAL A 172 2.91 -7.06 -1.98
N SER A 173 1.68 -6.68 -2.32
CA SER A 173 0.93 -5.65 -1.59
C SER A 173 0.43 -6.19 -0.25
N ASN A 174 -0.10 -7.42 -0.24
CA ASN A 174 -0.50 -8.11 1.00
C ASN A 174 0.69 -8.34 1.94
N LEU A 175 1.87 -8.67 1.42
CA LEU A 175 3.10 -8.85 2.22
C LEU A 175 3.43 -7.64 3.10
N VAL A 176 3.14 -6.44 2.61
CA VAL A 176 3.41 -5.17 3.28
C VAL A 176 2.14 -4.48 3.80
N ASN A 177 1.00 -5.18 3.77
CA ASN A 177 -0.33 -4.68 4.15
C ASN A 177 -0.71 -3.36 3.44
N LEU A 178 -0.50 -3.30 2.12
CA LEU A 178 -0.86 -2.16 1.29
C LEU A 178 -1.90 -2.56 0.23
N SER A 179 -2.65 -1.58 -0.28
CA SER A 179 -3.45 -1.79 -1.48
C SER A 179 -2.56 -1.92 -2.73
N GLU A 180 -3.04 -2.63 -3.75
CA GLU A 180 -2.30 -2.87 -5.00
C GLU A 180 -1.90 -1.58 -5.73
N ASN A 181 -2.81 -0.61 -5.77
CA ASN A 181 -2.56 0.70 -6.36
C ASN A 181 -1.46 1.44 -5.61
N TYR A 182 -1.57 1.50 -4.27
CA TYR A 182 -0.60 2.22 -3.47
C TYR A 182 0.79 1.57 -3.50
N PHE A 183 0.87 0.23 -3.43
CA PHE A 183 2.12 -0.49 -3.64
C PHE A 183 2.77 -0.13 -4.98
N SER A 184 2.01 -0.16 -6.07
CA SER A 184 2.53 0.11 -7.41
C SER A 184 3.12 1.52 -7.52
N HIS A 185 2.47 2.50 -6.90
CA HIS A 185 2.95 3.88 -6.81
C HIS A 185 4.21 3.99 -5.95
N LEU A 186 4.15 3.49 -4.71
CA LEU A 186 5.23 3.53 -3.75
C LEU A 186 6.50 2.84 -4.28
N PHE A 187 6.35 1.64 -4.84
CA PHE A 187 7.46 0.89 -5.41
C PHE A 187 8.10 1.64 -6.58
N LYS A 188 7.30 2.20 -7.50
CA LYS A 188 7.82 2.96 -8.64
C LYS A 188 8.55 4.21 -8.21
N GLN A 189 8.06 4.88 -7.19
CA GLN A 189 8.70 6.08 -6.68
C GLN A 189 10.03 5.80 -5.97
N LEU A 190 10.09 4.72 -5.17
CA LEU A 190 11.31 4.32 -4.46
C LEU A 190 12.37 3.71 -5.39
N SER A 191 11.95 2.78 -6.25
CA SER A 191 12.86 2.03 -7.13
C SER A 191 13.17 2.75 -8.45
N GLY A 192 12.38 3.76 -8.81
CA GLY A 192 12.43 4.42 -10.12
C GLY A 192 11.78 3.63 -11.26
N GLU A 193 11.22 2.43 -11.00
CA GLU A 193 10.67 1.55 -12.03
C GLU A 193 9.43 0.76 -11.56
N THR A 194 8.63 0.24 -12.50
CA THR A 194 7.48 -0.58 -12.10
C THR A 194 7.93 -1.90 -11.48
N PHE A 195 7.15 -2.46 -10.56
CA PHE A 195 7.44 -3.75 -9.95
C PHE A 195 7.60 -4.87 -11.00
N THR A 196 6.75 -4.90 -12.03
CA THR A 196 6.87 -5.84 -13.14
C THR A 196 8.20 -5.70 -13.88
N HIS A 197 8.71 -4.47 -14.06
CA HIS A 197 10.01 -4.25 -14.67
C HIS A 197 11.15 -4.74 -13.77
N TYR A 198 11.08 -4.42 -12.48
CA TYR A 198 12.03 -4.88 -11.47
C TYR A 198 12.12 -6.41 -11.39
N LEU A 199 10.98 -7.09 -11.26
CA LEU A 199 10.91 -8.56 -11.22
C LEU A 199 11.54 -9.18 -12.48
N ASN A 200 11.23 -8.62 -13.65
CA ASN A 200 11.83 -9.05 -14.90
C ASN A 200 13.36 -8.87 -14.91
N LYS A 201 13.90 -7.75 -14.39
CA LYS A 201 15.35 -7.57 -14.26
C LYS A 201 16.00 -8.62 -13.37
N VAL A 202 15.38 -8.95 -12.24
CA VAL A 202 15.87 -10.01 -11.35
C VAL A 202 15.91 -11.35 -12.09
N ARG A 203 14.82 -11.72 -12.78
CA ARG A 203 14.74 -12.96 -13.55
C ARG A 203 15.77 -13.03 -14.69
N ILE A 204 15.95 -11.93 -15.44
CA ILE A 204 16.97 -11.86 -16.49
C ILE A 204 18.38 -12.00 -15.90
N SER A 205 18.69 -11.29 -14.81
CA SER A 205 19.99 -11.42 -14.14
C SER A 205 20.29 -12.87 -13.72
N LYS A 206 19.30 -13.57 -13.17
CA LYS A 206 19.41 -15.00 -12.83
C LYS A 206 19.58 -15.88 -14.07
N SER A 207 18.89 -15.57 -15.16
CA SER A 207 19.03 -16.31 -16.42
C SER A 207 20.42 -16.19 -17.04
N CYS A 208 21.07 -15.01 -16.96
CA CYS A 208 22.45 -14.83 -17.42
C CYS A 208 23.41 -15.76 -16.66
N ARG A 209 23.29 -15.84 -15.33
CA ARG A 209 24.11 -16.76 -14.51
C ARG A 209 23.88 -18.24 -14.87
N LEU A 210 22.68 -18.62 -15.28
CA LEU A 210 22.39 -19.98 -15.74
C LEU A 210 22.96 -20.24 -17.14
N LEU A 211 22.95 -19.25 -18.02
CA LEU A 211 23.54 -19.34 -19.36
C LEU A 211 25.06 -19.53 -19.30
N GLU A 212 25.74 -18.84 -18.38
CA GLU A 212 27.18 -18.97 -18.12
C GLU A 212 27.58 -20.39 -17.70
N LYS A 213 26.71 -21.10 -16.96
CA LYS A 213 26.95 -22.51 -16.58
C LYS A 213 26.84 -23.50 -17.75
N GLY A 214 26.36 -23.07 -18.92
CA GLY A 214 26.47 -23.80 -20.20
C GLY A 214 25.55 -25.01 -20.42
N ASN A 215 24.99 -25.60 -19.36
CA ASN A 215 24.39 -26.95 -19.39
C ASN A 215 22.90 -27.03 -19.75
N LEU A 216 22.20 -25.90 -19.79
CA LEU A 216 20.75 -25.86 -19.99
C LEU A 216 20.36 -25.27 -21.34
N LYS A 217 19.24 -25.73 -21.91
CA LYS A 217 18.63 -25.10 -23.07
C LYS A 217 17.95 -23.80 -22.65
N ILE A 218 17.88 -22.84 -23.57
CA ILE A 218 17.42 -21.47 -23.26
C ILE A 218 15.96 -21.45 -22.78
N TYR A 219 15.10 -22.31 -23.34
CA TYR A 219 13.71 -22.39 -22.89
C TYR A 219 13.59 -22.95 -21.47
N GLU A 220 14.42 -23.93 -21.09
CA GLU A 220 14.46 -24.49 -19.74
C GLU A 220 14.92 -23.43 -18.72
N ILE A 221 15.87 -22.58 -19.12
CA ILE A 221 16.30 -21.44 -18.30
C ILE A 221 15.17 -20.44 -18.12
N ALA A 222 14.43 -20.12 -19.19
CA ALA A 222 13.31 -19.20 -19.12
C ALA A 222 12.24 -19.69 -18.12
N GLU A 223 11.89 -20.98 -18.19
CA GLU A 223 10.97 -21.62 -17.25
C GLU A 223 11.51 -21.61 -15.81
N GLN A 224 12.77 -21.99 -15.61
CA GLN A 224 13.40 -22.03 -14.27
C GLN A 224 13.49 -20.67 -13.58
N VAL A 225 13.52 -19.57 -14.33
CA VAL A 225 13.51 -18.21 -13.75
C VAL A 225 12.10 -17.61 -13.69
N GLY A 226 11.06 -18.37 -14.06
CA GLY A 226 9.66 -17.97 -13.86
C GLY A 226 8.99 -17.29 -15.06
N PHE A 227 9.52 -17.44 -16.28
CA PHE A 227 8.80 -17.04 -17.49
C PHE A 227 8.00 -18.22 -18.06
N THR A 228 6.68 -18.09 -18.09
CA THR A 228 5.78 -19.06 -18.74
C THR A 228 5.70 -18.89 -20.25
N ASN A 229 6.04 -17.69 -20.76
CA ASN A 229 6.01 -17.38 -22.19
C ASN A 229 7.42 -17.13 -22.74
N TYR A 230 7.92 -18.06 -23.54
CA TYR A 230 9.26 -17.99 -24.13
C TYR A 230 9.47 -16.79 -25.07
N LYS A 231 8.45 -16.38 -25.84
CA LYS A 231 8.55 -15.22 -26.74
C LYS A 231 8.70 -13.92 -25.92
N TYR A 232 7.92 -13.81 -24.85
CA TYR A 232 8.02 -12.69 -23.92
C TYR A 232 9.39 -12.64 -23.25
N PHE A 233 9.90 -13.77 -22.75
CA PHE A 233 11.27 -13.88 -22.22
C PHE A 233 12.32 -13.35 -23.20
N ASN A 234 12.28 -13.77 -24.47
CA ASN A 234 13.24 -13.31 -25.48
C ASN A 234 13.20 -11.79 -25.69
N SER A 235 11.99 -11.21 -25.73
CA SER A 235 11.79 -9.77 -25.88
C SER A 235 12.38 -9.00 -24.69
N ILE A 236 12.06 -9.43 -23.46
CA ILE A 236 12.53 -8.80 -22.23
C ILE A 236 14.04 -8.96 -22.07
N PHE A 237 14.59 -10.15 -22.32
CA PHE A 237 16.03 -10.41 -22.25
C PHE A 237 16.77 -9.47 -23.21
N LYS A 238 16.33 -9.35 -24.46
CA LYS A 238 16.93 -8.43 -25.44
C LYS A 238 16.81 -6.98 -25.02
N LYS A 239 15.67 -6.56 -24.48
CA LYS A 239 15.47 -5.19 -24.00
C LYS A 239 16.41 -4.83 -22.85
N ILE A 240 16.68 -5.76 -21.94
CA ILE A 240 17.51 -5.54 -20.74
C ILE A 240 19.00 -5.70 -21.04
N THR A 241 19.39 -6.68 -21.85
CA THR A 241 20.81 -7.00 -22.11
C THR A 241 21.36 -6.44 -23.41
N GLY A 242 20.50 -5.89 -24.29
CA GLY A 242 20.85 -5.43 -25.63
C GLY A 242 20.92 -6.54 -26.69
N GLN A 243 20.93 -7.82 -26.31
CA GLN A 243 21.08 -8.95 -27.24
C GLN A 243 20.14 -10.12 -26.93
N SER A 244 19.89 -11.00 -27.90
CA SER A 244 19.05 -12.18 -27.65
C SER A 244 19.76 -13.19 -26.73
N PRO A 245 19.03 -14.05 -25.99
CA PRO A 245 19.63 -15.10 -25.17
C PRO A 245 20.59 -16.00 -25.94
N THR A 246 20.29 -16.33 -27.20
CA THR A 246 21.16 -17.14 -28.06
C THR A 246 22.47 -16.44 -28.36
N LYS A 247 22.43 -15.15 -28.74
CA LYS A 247 23.63 -14.36 -28.99
C LYS A 247 24.47 -14.19 -27.72
N TYR A 248 23.80 -13.92 -26.60
CA TYR A 248 24.41 -13.84 -25.28
C TYR A 248 25.16 -15.14 -24.92
N LYS A 249 24.52 -16.29 -25.11
CA LYS A 249 25.12 -17.62 -24.84
C LYS A 249 26.32 -17.92 -25.75
N SER A 250 26.26 -17.53 -27.02
CA SER A 250 27.39 -17.70 -27.95
C SER A 250 28.58 -16.84 -27.54
N ALA A 251 28.34 -15.56 -27.22
CA ALA A 251 29.41 -14.62 -26.83
C ALA A 251 30.18 -15.08 -25.58
N ILE A 252 29.52 -15.71 -24.61
CA ILE A 252 30.20 -16.25 -23.41
C ILE A 252 31.07 -17.47 -23.72
N ARG A 253 30.71 -18.26 -24.74
CA ARG A 253 31.48 -19.47 -25.11
C ARG A 253 32.74 -19.16 -25.92
N GLU A 254 32.87 -17.93 -26.41
CA GLU A 254 34.02 -17.45 -27.16
C GLU A 254 35.11 -16.83 -26.26
N ILE A 255 34.85 -16.74 -24.94
CA ILE A 255 35.76 -16.26 -23.89
C ILE A 255 36.29 -17.45 -23.10
#